data_AF-A0A917JJF8-F1
#
_entry.id   AF-A0A917JJF8-F1
#
_cell.length_a   1.000
_cell.length_b   1.000
_cell.length_c   1.000
_cell.angle_alpha   90.00
_cell.angle_beta   90.00
_cell.angle_gamma   90.00
#
_symmetry.space_group_name_H-M   'P 1'
#
loop_
_entity.id
_entity.type
_entity.pdbx_description
1 polymer ?
#
loop_
_entity_poly.entity_id
_entity_poly.type
_entity_poly.pdbx_seq_one_letter_code
_entity_poly.pdbx_strand_id
1 'polypeptide(L)'
;MAENSELELLITVVVGADDGRSAHAACRDLVNRIGGRIVAAGDCSDEEPGCWSVTISRRCAETGHHVAGLSRAVRNFLRELGPDYARHRVSCEPPTAWTVVEHPDLVEALVVGGERILVEAWAGGPVLFGRSDDPDEPAAQIPAGIGDVDEQGRPRPRLRLLVDVVTERRAGAEWPARAVASRLSRSALITEYTIDPPVVQVAMDLGPAVGEPQEVVAAATAALGGNGWTRVRVEQGRAVARWAAAPMPPSGVAAIEVSAVTDSTVDVAGRH
;
A
#
# COMPACT_ATOMS: atom_id res chain seq x y z
N MET A 1 -21.11 18.84 -2.34
CA MET A 1 -19.98 19.53 -1.67
C MET A 1 -18.81 18.57 -1.79
N ALA A 2 -17.72 18.96 -2.47
CA ALA A 2 -16.56 18.07 -2.61
C ALA A 2 -15.88 17.98 -1.25
N GLU A 3 -15.84 16.78 -0.67
CA GLU A 3 -15.04 16.54 0.53
C GLU A 3 -13.59 16.85 0.21
N ASN A 4 -13.01 17.78 0.96
CA ASN A 4 -11.62 18.17 0.84
C ASN A 4 -10.78 17.04 1.46
N SER A 5 -10.60 15.92 0.74
CA SER A 5 -9.90 14.76 1.30
C SER A 5 -8.47 15.14 1.65
N GLU A 6 -8.09 14.88 2.90
CA GLU A 6 -6.73 15.04 3.40
C GLU A 6 -5.78 14.13 2.61
N LEU A 7 -4.57 14.64 2.33
CA LEU A 7 -3.52 13.84 1.72
C LEU A 7 -2.77 13.04 2.80
N GLU A 8 -2.40 11.81 2.48
CA GLU A 8 -1.54 10.98 3.33
C GLU A 8 -0.17 10.81 2.66
N LEU A 9 0.89 10.91 3.45
CA LEU A 9 2.23 10.54 3.04
C LEU A 9 2.53 9.11 3.48
N LEU A 10 2.98 8.28 2.55
CA LEU A 10 3.63 7.01 2.82
C LEU A 10 5.12 7.19 2.58
N ILE A 11 5.90 6.92 3.61
CA ILE A 11 7.35 7.07 3.63
C ILE A 11 7.95 5.69 3.85
N THR A 12 8.51 5.12 2.81
CA THR A 12 9.08 3.78 2.83
C THR A 12 10.60 3.90 2.86
N VAL A 13 11.21 3.44 3.94
CA VAL A 13 12.67 3.43 4.13
C VAL A 13 13.18 2.01 3.94
N VAL A 14 14.26 1.88 3.17
CA VAL A 14 15.03 0.65 3.07
C VAL A 14 16.20 0.75 4.03
N VAL A 15 16.35 -0.24 4.90
CA VAL A 15 17.40 -0.30 5.92
C VAL A 15 18.09 -1.65 5.92
N GLY A 16 19.39 -1.67 6.15
CA GLY A 16 20.10 -2.87 6.54
C GLY A 16 19.74 -3.27 7.97
N ALA A 17 19.17 -4.45 8.17
CA ALA A 17 18.73 -4.95 9.47
C ALA A 17 18.73 -6.48 9.56
N ASP A 18 19.02 -7.01 10.75
CA ASP A 18 19.02 -8.46 10.98
C ASP A 18 17.62 -9.07 11.05
N ASP A 19 16.63 -8.30 11.52
CA ASP A 19 15.24 -8.74 11.67
C ASP A 19 14.28 -7.54 11.62
N GLY A 20 12.97 -7.80 11.54
CA GLY A 20 11.97 -6.73 11.49
C GLY A 20 11.92 -5.85 12.74
N ARG A 21 12.39 -6.33 13.91
CA ARG A 21 12.44 -5.49 15.12
C ARG A 21 13.60 -4.50 15.05
N SER A 22 14.77 -4.92 14.56
CA SER A 22 15.90 -4.02 14.37
C SER A 22 15.60 -3.01 13.25
N ALA A 23 14.91 -3.40 12.19
CA ALA A 23 14.42 -2.48 11.16
C ALA A 23 13.47 -1.41 11.74
N HIS A 24 12.49 -1.80 12.57
CA HIS A 24 11.62 -0.86 13.27
C HIS A 24 12.38 0.07 14.23
N ALA A 25 13.37 -0.46 14.95
CA ALA A 25 14.19 0.32 15.87
C ALA A 25 15.01 1.38 15.13
N ALA A 26 15.60 1.03 13.98
CA ALA A 26 16.36 1.96 13.15
C ALA A 26 15.51 3.15 12.69
N CYS A 27 14.25 2.91 12.33
CA CYS A 27 13.34 3.96 11.85
C CYS A 27 12.70 4.83 12.95
N ARG A 28 12.89 4.49 14.24
CA ARG A 28 12.16 5.12 15.36
C ARG A 28 12.39 6.63 15.46
N ASP A 29 13.63 7.07 15.27
CA ASP A 29 13.96 8.49 15.36
C ASP A 29 13.34 9.30 14.23
N LEU A 30 13.31 8.74 13.02
CA LEU A 30 12.60 9.33 11.89
C LEU A 30 11.09 9.43 12.18
N VAL A 31 10.48 8.35 12.66
CA VAL A 31 9.04 8.31 13.02
C VAL A 31 8.70 9.42 14.01
N ASN A 32 9.48 9.54 15.09
CA ASN A 32 9.31 10.59 16.10
C ASN A 32 9.50 11.98 15.50
N ARG A 33 10.53 12.17 14.66
CA ARG A 33 10.84 13.45 14.03
C ARG A 33 9.72 13.96 13.13
N ILE A 34 9.10 13.07 12.34
CA ILE A 34 8.08 13.45 11.35
C ILE A 34 6.66 13.37 11.89
N GLY A 35 6.46 12.93 13.14
CA GLY A 35 5.13 12.66 13.70
C GLY A 35 4.38 11.58 12.91
N GLY A 36 5.11 10.58 12.42
CA GLY A 36 4.56 9.48 11.62
C GLY A 36 4.18 8.26 12.46
N ARG A 37 3.75 7.20 11.80
CA ARG A 37 3.47 5.89 12.41
C ARG A 37 3.86 4.78 11.45
N ILE A 38 4.59 3.78 11.92
CA ILE A 38 4.91 2.60 11.11
C ILE A 38 3.63 1.83 10.83
N VAL A 39 3.39 1.51 9.56
CA VAL A 39 2.20 0.78 9.09
C VAL A 39 2.53 -0.54 8.42
N ALA A 40 3.77 -0.74 7.98
CA ALA A 40 4.25 -2.00 7.44
C ALA A 40 5.76 -2.14 7.62
N ALA A 41 6.23 -3.38 7.70
CA ALA A 41 7.63 -3.75 7.52
C ALA A 41 7.70 -5.09 6.78
N GLY A 42 8.76 -5.28 6.00
CA GLY A 42 8.91 -6.41 5.10
C GLY A 42 10.37 -6.78 4.92
N ASP A 43 10.64 -8.08 4.76
CA ASP A 43 11.97 -8.57 4.41
C ASP A 43 12.15 -8.41 2.89
N CYS A 44 13.14 -7.62 2.48
CA CYS A 44 13.52 -7.41 1.09
C CYS A 44 14.86 -8.08 0.74
N SER A 45 15.28 -9.08 1.52
CA SER A 45 16.56 -9.78 1.34
C SER A 45 16.70 -10.51 -0.01
N ASP A 46 15.59 -10.70 -0.73
CA ASP A 46 15.59 -11.16 -2.12
C ASP A 46 16.27 -10.15 -3.09
N GLU A 47 16.35 -8.85 -2.74
CA GLU A 47 17.12 -7.83 -3.47
C GLU A 47 18.58 -7.79 -3.03
N GLU A 48 18.78 -7.69 -1.73
CA GLU A 48 20.09 -7.53 -1.09
C GLU A 48 20.06 -8.18 0.30
N PRO A 49 20.95 -9.14 0.61
CA PRO A 49 20.89 -9.86 1.88
C PRO A 49 20.91 -8.93 3.10
N GLY A 50 19.93 -9.07 4.00
CA GLY A 50 19.80 -8.22 5.19
C GLY A 50 19.00 -6.93 4.96
N CYS A 51 18.38 -6.76 3.79
CA CYS A 51 17.51 -5.63 3.48
C CYS A 51 16.16 -5.76 4.18
N TRP A 52 15.69 -4.67 4.81
CA TRP A 52 14.34 -4.52 5.32
C TRP A 52 13.63 -3.26 4.84
N SER A 53 12.32 -3.40 4.59
CA SER A 53 11.33 -2.35 4.44
C SER A 53 10.81 -1.85 5.76
N VAL A 54 10.66 -0.54 5.90
CA VAL A 54 9.73 0.04 6.87
C VAL A 54 8.92 1.15 6.21
N THR A 55 7.60 1.00 6.17
CA THR A 55 6.66 2.01 5.66
C THR A 55 6.03 2.77 6.83
N ILE A 56 6.13 4.08 6.78
CA ILE A 56 5.64 5.04 7.77
C ILE A 56 4.53 5.87 7.13
N SER A 57 3.35 5.88 7.74
CA SER A 57 2.25 6.78 7.39
C SER A 57 2.38 8.10 8.16
N ARG A 58 2.11 9.20 7.48
CA ARG A 58 2.00 10.54 8.07
C ARG A 58 0.86 11.30 7.41
N ARG A 59 -0.02 11.91 8.22
CA ARG A 59 -1.06 12.81 7.69
C ARG A 59 -0.45 14.11 7.19
N CYS A 60 -0.95 14.61 6.07
CA CYS A 60 -0.56 15.91 5.53
C CYS A 60 -1.67 16.94 5.76
N ALA A 61 -1.29 18.19 6.05
CA ALA A 61 -2.22 19.31 6.12
C ALA A 61 -2.71 19.75 4.73
N GLU A 62 -2.00 19.37 3.67
CA GLU A 62 -2.41 19.63 2.29
C GLU A 62 -3.65 18.80 1.94
N THR A 63 -4.59 19.42 1.23
CA THR A 63 -5.86 18.80 0.85
C THR A 63 -6.05 18.82 -0.66
N GLY A 64 -6.77 17.82 -1.18
CA GLY A 64 -7.27 17.82 -2.54
C GLY A 64 -6.49 16.97 -3.52
N HIS A 65 -7.19 16.48 -4.55
CA HIS A 65 -6.74 15.42 -5.45
C HIS A 65 -6.00 15.94 -6.70
N HIS A 66 -5.59 17.21 -6.69
CA HIS A 66 -4.99 17.87 -7.85
C HIS A 66 -3.47 17.73 -7.83
N VAL A 67 -2.87 17.60 -9.01
CA VAL A 67 -1.41 17.41 -9.25
C VAL A 67 -0.55 18.34 -8.39
N ALA A 68 -0.94 19.61 -8.26
CA ALA A 68 -0.17 20.58 -7.48
C ALA A 68 -0.18 20.29 -5.97
N GLY A 69 -1.29 19.79 -5.42
CA GLY A 69 -1.41 19.41 -4.01
C GLY A 69 -0.54 18.19 -3.68
N LEU A 70 -0.63 17.13 -4.50
CA LEU A 70 0.18 15.92 -4.35
C LEU A 70 1.68 16.23 -4.45
N SER A 71 2.10 16.94 -5.50
CA SER A 71 3.52 17.31 -5.66
C SER A 71 4.01 18.22 -4.53
N ARG A 72 3.17 19.16 -4.05
CA ARG A 72 3.51 20.03 -2.94
C ARG A 72 3.67 19.27 -1.63
N ALA A 73 2.81 18.30 -1.34
CA ALA A 73 2.92 17.46 -0.14
C ALA A 73 4.28 16.75 -0.08
N VAL A 74 4.70 16.11 -1.18
CA VAL A 74 6.02 15.47 -1.27
C VAL A 74 7.15 16.50 -1.12
N ARG A 75 7.10 17.62 -1.85
CA ARG A 75 8.15 18.64 -1.79
C ARG A 75 8.28 19.29 -0.41
N ASN A 76 7.17 19.53 0.28
CA ASN A 76 7.17 20.08 1.63
C ASN A 76 7.83 19.10 2.60
N PHE A 77 7.47 17.81 2.53
CA PHE A 77 8.12 16.77 3.31
C PHE A 77 9.64 16.73 3.10
N LEU A 78 10.10 16.73 1.84
CA LEU A 78 11.54 16.72 1.55
C LEU A 78 12.26 17.96 2.14
N ARG A 79 11.63 19.14 2.10
CA ARG A 79 12.21 20.35 2.70
C ARG A 79 12.29 20.27 4.23
N GLU A 80 11.36 19.59 4.89
CA GLU A 80 11.40 19.35 6.33
C GLU A 80 12.52 18.38 6.74
N LEU A 81 12.91 17.46 5.85
CA LEU A 81 14.07 16.60 6.05
C LEU A 81 15.40 17.36 5.95
N GLY A 82 15.49 18.31 5.01
CA GLY A 82 16.63 19.22 4.87
C GLY A 82 16.84 19.72 3.44
N PRO A 83 17.77 20.66 3.23
CA PRO A 83 18.02 21.27 1.92
C PRO A 83 18.54 20.29 0.86
N ASP A 84 19.26 19.25 1.27
CA ASP A 84 19.83 18.26 0.34
C ASP A 84 18.77 17.31 -0.23
N TYR A 85 17.73 17.01 0.56
CA TYR A 85 16.56 16.23 0.12
C TYR A 85 15.67 17.00 -0.86
N ALA A 86 15.57 18.32 -0.71
CA ALA A 86 14.68 19.17 -1.50
C ALA A 86 15.02 19.22 -3.00
N ARG A 87 16.19 18.70 -3.40
CA ARG A 87 16.68 18.68 -4.79
C ARG A 87 16.13 17.50 -5.60
N HIS A 88 15.57 16.49 -4.95
CA HIS A 88 15.06 15.30 -5.62
C HIS A 88 13.82 15.61 -6.47
N ARG A 89 13.76 14.98 -7.65
CA ARG A 89 12.65 15.18 -8.59
C ARG A 89 11.41 14.46 -8.07
N VAL A 90 10.28 15.16 -8.11
CA VAL A 90 8.97 14.60 -7.76
C VAL A 90 8.23 14.27 -9.05
N SER A 91 7.89 13.00 -9.22
CA SER A 91 6.96 12.52 -10.23
C SER A 91 5.54 12.71 -9.70
N CYS A 92 4.62 13.19 -10.53
CA CYS A 92 3.24 13.37 -10.12
C CYS A 92 2.30 12.78 -11.16
N GLU A 93 1.53 11.79 -10.73
CA GLU A 93 0.56 11.08 -11.54
C GLU A 93 -0.62 10.73 -10.64
N PRO A 94 -1.66 11.60 -10.59
CA PRO A 94 -2.82 11.37 -9.74
C PRO A 94 -3.36 9.94 -9.91
N PRO A 95 -3.65 9.23 -8.79
CA PRO A 95 -3.87 9.74 -7.44
C PRO A 95 -2.62 9.96 -6.58
N THR A 96 -1.42 9.73 -7.10
CA THR A 96 -0.17 9.78 -6.33
C THR A 96 0.82 10.83 -6.84
N ALA A 97 1.68 11.31 -5.95
CA ALA A 97 2.96 11.89 -6.34
C ALA A 97 4.04 11.22 -5.52
N TRP A 98 5.21 11.02 -6.11
CA TRP A 98 6.26 10.29 -5.44
C TRP A 98 7.65 10.78 -5.81
N THR A 99 8.61 10.45 -4.95
CA THR A 99 10.03 10.62 -5.22
C THR A 99 10.80 9.48 -4.57
N VAL A 100 11.96 9.16 -5.14
CA VAL A 100 12.93 8.26 -4.51
C VAL A 100 14.21 9.06 -4.25
N VAL A 101 14.70 8.97 -3.02
CA VAL A 101 16.00 9.46 -2.62
C VAL A 101 16.91 8.24 -2.44
N GLU A 102 17.67 7.94 -3.49
CA GLU A 102 18.70 6.88 -3.49
C GLU A 102 20.06 7.53 -3.28
N HIS A 103 20.35 7.87 -2.01
CA HIS A 103 21.63 8.48 -1.64
C HIS A 103 22.02 7.96 -0.25
N PRO A 104 22.76 6.84 -0.16
CA PRO A 104 23.02 6.14 1.10
C PRO A 104 23.54 7.05 2.20
N ASP A 105 24.57 7.87 1.96
CA ASP A 105 25.10 8.80 2.98
C ASP A 105 24.05 9.78 3.53
N LEU A 106 23.13 10.23 2.67
CA LEU A 106 22.09 11.17 3.05
C LEU A 106 21.01 10.46 3.87
N VAL A 107 20.63 9.25 3.47
CA VAL A 107 19.60 8.44 4.13
C VAL A 107 20.12 7.85 5.44
N GLU A 108 21.39 7.43 5.50
CA GLU A 108 22.06 6.94 6.71
C GLU A 108 22.11 8.02 7.80
N ALA A 109 22.28 9.29 7.41
CA ALA A 109 22.19 10.42 8.33
C ALA A 109 20.78 10.63 8.92
N LEU A 110 19.75 10.04 8.32
CA LEU A 110 18.35 10.10 8.79
C LEU A 110 17.93 8.87 9.56
N VAL A 111 18.34 7.70 9.08
CA VAL A 111 18.01 6.38 9.61
C VAL A 111 19.28 5.54 9.55
N VAL A 112 19.74 5.05 10.70
CA VAL A 112 20.95 4.22 10.77
C VAL A 112 20.80 3.00 9.86
N GLY A 113 21.78 2.78 8.98
CA GLY A 113 21.75 1.71 7.99
C GLY A 113 20.75 1.95 6.84
N GLY A 114 20.22 3.17 6.71
CA GLY A 114 19.28 3.54 5.67
C GLY A 114 19.95 3.75 4.31
N GLU A 115 19.42 3.11 3.28
CA GLU A 115 20.02 3.11 1.94
C GLU A 115 19.27 4.02 0.97
N ARG A 116 17.93 3.97 1.03
CA ARG A 116 17.02 4.73 0.18
C ARG A 116 15.70 4.99 0.87
N ILE A 117 15.02 6.05 0.44
CA ILE A 117 13.69 6.41 0.93
C ILE A 117 12.78 6.75 -0.25
N LEU A 118 11.63 6.08 -0.31
CA LEU A 118 10.52 6.38 -1.20
C LEU A 118 9.50 7.20 -0.42
N VAL A 119 9.13 8.37 -0.96
CA VAL A 119 8.09 9.22 -0.38
C VAL A 119 6.97 9.34 -1.37
N GLU A 120 5.77 8.96 -0.96
CA GLU A 120 4.56 8.99 -1.77
C GLU A 120 3.50 9.84 -1.07
N ALA A 121 2.84 10.72 -1.82
CA ALA A 121 1.63 11.40 -1.40
C ALA A 121 0.45 10.78 -2.11
N TRP A 122 -0.59 10.41 -1.36
CA TRP A 122 -1.78 9.76 -1.87
C TRP A 122 -3.03 10.58 -1.56
N ALA A 123 -3.94 10.69 -2.53
CA ALA A 123 -5.29 11.20 -2.34
C ALA A 123 -6.25 10.05 -1.95
N GLY A 124 -6.94 10.17 -0.81
CA GLY A 124 -7.90 9.17 -0.29
C GLY A 124 -7.65 8.92 1.20
N GLY A 125 -8.72 8.91 2.01
CA GLY A 125 -8.66 8.83 3.49
C GLY A 125 -8.11 7.51 4.07
N PRO A 126 -8.21 7.32 5.40
CA PRO A 126 -7.52 6.23 6.10
C PRO A 126 -8.06 4.82 5.78
N VAL A 127 -7.18 3.84 5.96
CA VAL A 127 -7.34 2.38 5.76
C VAL A 127 -8.70 1.83 6.20
N LEU A 128 -9.39 1.09 5.33
CA LEU A 128 -10.78 0.65 5.53
C LEU A 128 -10.97 -0.60 6.39
N PHE A 129 -10.01 -1.52 6.45
CA PHE A 129 -10.25 -2.83 7.06
C PHE A 129 -9.34 -3.07 8.27
N GLY A 130 -9.94 -3.15 9.47
CA GLY A 130 -9.31 -3.69 10.69
C GLY A 130 -8.58 -2.69 11.61
N ARG A 131 -9.14 -1.50 11.88
CA ARG A 131 -8.57 -0.60 12.91
C ARG A 131 -9.09 -0.95 14.31
N SER A 132 -8.22 -1.42 15.21
CA SER A 132 -8.28 -1.00 16.61
C SER A 132 -7.44 0.27 16.78
N ASP A 133 -7.85 1.15 17.71
CA ASP A 133 -7.19 2.44 17.97
C ASP A 133 -5.92 2.32 18.83
N ASP A 134 -5.51 1.11 19.20
CA ASP A 134 -4.39 0.86 20.12
C ASP A 134 -3.10 0.43 19.37
N PRO A 135 -2.01 1.20 19.45
CA PRO A 135 -0.74 0.89 18.79
C PRO A 135 0.09 -0.23 19.44
N ASP A 136 -0.22 -0.65 20.67
CA ASP A 136 0.50 -1.72 21.37
C ASP A 136 -0.20 -3.08 21.32
N GLU A 137 -1.36 -3.16 20.66
CA GLU A 137 -2.06 -4.42 20.47
C GLU A 137 -1.36 -5.20 19.34
N PRO A 138 -0.68 -6.34 19.62
CA PRO A 138 -0.18 -7.20 18.55
C PRO A 138 -1.36 -7.55 17.65
N ALA A 139 -1.18 -7.44 16.32
CA ALA A 139 -2.21 -7.78 15.35
C ALA A 139 -2.84 -9.10 15.80
N ALA A 140 -4.10 -9.03 16.25
CA ALA A 140 -4.76 -10.21 16.78
C ALA A 140 -4.65 -11.28 15.69
N GLN A 141 -3.91 -12.35 15.98
CA GLN A 141 -3.89 -13.52 15.12
C GLN A 141 -5.31 -14.06 15.18
N ILE A 142 -6.16 -13.61 14.26
CA ILE A 142 -7.49 -14.17 14.10
C ILE A 142 -7.22 -15.64 13.76
N PRO A 143 -7.65 -16.59 14.60
CA PRO A 143 -7.52 -17.99 14.26
C PRO A 143 -8.15 -18.19 12.89
N ALA A 144 -7.38 -18.77 11.95
CA ALA A 144 -7.88 -19.11 10.62
C ALA A 144 -9.23 -19.84 10.78
N GLY A 145 -10.30 -19.24 10.23
CA GLY A 145 -11.65 -19.77 10.30
C GLY A 145 -12.70 -18.93 11.06
N ILE A 146 -12.34 -18.00 11.96
CA ILE A 146 -13.35 -17.16 12.66
C ILE A 146 -13.61 -15.83 11.92
N GLY A 147 -12.61 -15.30 11.20
CA GLY A 147 -12.75 -14.07 10.41
C GLY A 147 -13.42 -14.26 9.04
N ASP A 148 -13.55 -15.52 8.59
CA ASP A 148 -14.00 -15.84 7.23
C ASP A 148 -15.52 -15.95 7.11
N VAL A 149 -16.27 -15.87 8.21
CA VAL A 149 -17.74 -15.97 8.20
C VAL A 149 -18.41 -14.76 8.86
N ASP A 150 -19.57 -14.36 8.37
CA ASP A 150 -20.41 -13.31 8.96
C ASP A 150 -21.12 -13.78 10.23
N GLU A 151 -21.90 -12.90 10.85
CA GLU A 151 -22.68 -13.20 12.07
C GLU A 151 -23.72 -14.31 11.85
N GLN A 152 -24.04 -14.63 10.59
CA GLN A 152 -24.98 -15.65 10.14
C GLN A 152 -24.27 -16.93 9.69
N GLY A 153 -22.93 -17.01 9.84
CA GLY A 153 -22.13 -18.17 9.46
C GLY A 153 -21.88 -18.31 7.95
N ARG A 154 -22.16 -17.28 7.15
CA ARG A 154 -21.91 -17.28 5.70
C ARG A 154 -20.49 -16.82 5.40
N PRO A 155 -19.82 -17.39 4.38
CA PRO A 155 -18.49 -16.96 4.01
C PRO A 155 -18.49 -15.49 3.60
N ARG A 156 -17.61 -14.70 4.23
CA ARG A 156 -17.36 -13.30 3.88
C ARG A 156 -16.67 -13.23 2.53
N PRO A 157 -16.96 -12.21 1.71
CA PRO A 157 -16.19 -12.01 0.49
C PRO A 157 -14.73 -11.76 0.82
N ARG A 158 -13.85 -12.37 0.03
CA ARG A 158 -12.40 -12.22 0.17
C ARG A 158 -11.92 -11.14 -0.79
N LEU A 159 -11.26 -10.12 -0.25
CA LEU A 159 -10.75 -8.99 -1.00
C LEU A 159 -9.38 -9.33 -1.57
N ARG A 160 -9.19 -9.06 -2.86
CA ARG A 160 -7.94 -9.28 -3.60
C ARG A 160 -7.52 -8.01 -4.31
N LEU A 161 -6.21 -7.86 -4.48
CA LEU A 161 -5.58 -6.74 -5.14
C LEU A 161 -4.60 -7.26 -6.20
N LEU A 162 -4.67 -6.73 -7.41
CA LEU A 162 -3.61 -6.86 -8.42
C LEU A 162 -2.98 -5.49 -8.63
N VAL A 163 -1.66 -5.43 -8.62
CA VAL A 163 -0.90 -4.20 -8.88
C VAL A 163 0.09 -4.46 -10.00
N ASP A 164 -0.06 -3.73 -11.10
CA ASP A 164 0.87 -3.74 -12.22
C ASP A 164 1.91 -2.63 -11.97
N VAL A 165 3.19 -2.99 -11.85
CA VAL A 165 4.30 -2.07 -11.61
C VAL A 165 5.27 -2.10 -12.78
N VAL A 166 5.63 -0.94 -13.32
CA VAL A 166 6.63 -0.79 -14.37
C VAL A 166 8.03 -0.97 -13.77
N THR A 167 8.54 -2.18 -13.90
CA THR A 167 9.84 -2.66 -13.43
C THR A 167 10.15 -3.99 -14.11
N GLU A 168 11.43 -4.36 -14.17
CA GLU A 168 11.87 -5.65 -14.72
C GLU A 168 12.09 -6.72 -13.64
N ARG A 169 12.03 -6.32 -12.36
CA ARG A 169 12.38 -7.20 -11.23
C ARG A 169 11.20 -7.36 -10.29
N ARG A 170 10.97 -8.60 -9.86
CA ARG A 170 9.96 -8.98 -8.84
C ARG A 170 10.00 -8.06 -7.64
N ALA A 171 11.18 -7.91 -7.05
CA ALA A 171 11.32 -7.20 -5.81
C ALA A 171 11.04 -5.69 -5.96
N GLY A 172 11.42 -5.08 -7.09
CA GLY A 172 11.03 -3.71 -7.41
C GLY A 172 9.51 -3.49 -7.55
N ALA A 173 8.72 -4.55 -7.74
CA ALA A 173 7.26 -4.50 -7.83
C ALA A 173 6.56 -4.73 -6.49
N GLU A 174 7.24 -5.43 -5.58
CA GLU A 174 6.70 -5.78 -4.28
C GLU A 174 6.41 -4.54 -3.42
N TRP A 175 7.32 -3.56 -3.46
CA TRP A 175 7.16 -2.35 -2.66
C TRP A 175 5.95 -1.51 -3.04
N PRO A 176 5.77 -1.12 -4.33
CA PRO A 176 4.59 -0.35 -4.68
C PRO A 176 3.30 -1.16 -4.46
N ALA A 177 3.33 -2.47 -4.66
CA ALA A 177 2.19 -3.33 -4.40
C ALA A 177 1.82 -3.36 -2.90
N ARG A 178 2.79 -3.53 -2.00
CA ARG A 178 2.58 -3.47 -0.54
C ARG A 178 2.14 -2.09 -0.07
N ALA A 179 2.68 -1.02 -0.65
CA ALA A 179 2.25 0.35 -0.35
C ALA A 179 0.77 0.54 -0.67
N VAL A 180 0.32 0.13 -1.87
CA VAL A 180 -1.10 0.14 -2.27
C VAL A 180 -1.93 -0.74 -1.33
N ALA A 181 -1.49 -1.96 -1.04
CA ALA A 181 -2.21 -2.91 -0.20
C ALA A 181 -2.39 -2.41 1.24
N SER A 182 -1.40 -1.72 1.80
CA SER A 182 -1.44 -1.17 3.17
C SER A 182 -2.59 -0.19 3.40
N ARG A 183 -3.13 0.40 2.32
CA ARG A 183 -4.29 1.31 2.33
C ARG A 183 -5.61 0.55 2.47
N LEU A 184 -5.60 -0.74 2.23
CA LEU A 184 -6.77 -1.61 2.33
C LEU A 184 -6.65 -2.54 3.53
N SER A 185 -5.51 -3.22 3.70
CA SER A 185 -5.33 -4.25 4.72
C SER A 185 -3.91 -4.25 5.28
N ARG A 186 -3.77 -4.47 6.60
CA ARG A 186 -2.47 -4.66 7.26
C ARG A 186 -1.94 -6.08 7.13
N SER A 187 -2.81 -7.04 6.84
CA SER A 187 -2.48 -8.47 6.75
C SER A 187 -2.42 -8.94 5.29
N ALA A 188 -2.09 -8.03 4.37
CA ALA A 188 -1.99 -8.34 2.96
C ALA A 188 -0.89 -9.39 2.72
N LEU A 189 -1.26 -10.50 2.10
CA LEU A 189 -0.35 -11.56 1.72
C LEU A 189 -0.16 -11.53 0.21
N ILE A 190 1.09 -11.54 -0.24
CA ILE A 190 1.37 -11.70 -1.66
C ILE A 190 1.15 -13.17 -2.00
N THR A 191 0.28 -13.42 -2.98
CA THR A 191 -0.10 -14.77 -3.39
C THR A 191 0.64 -15.20 -4.66
N GLU A 192 0.92 -14.27 -5.58
CA GLU A 192 1.48 -14.59 -6.89
C GLU A 192 2.20 -13.39 -7.51
N TYR A 193 3.15 -13.68 -8.42
CA TYR A 193 3.79 -12.69 -9.27
C TYR A 193 3.78 -13.16 -10.72
N THR A 194 3.50 -12.25 -11.63
CA THR A 194 3.67 -12.45 -13.08
C THR A 194 4.63 -11.40 -13.61
N ILE A 195 5.68 -11.83 -14.29
CA ILE A 195 6.70 -10.94 -14.87
C ILE A 195 6.49 -10.91 -16.38
N ASP A 196 6.04 -9.76 -16.90
CA ASP A 196 5.83 -9.50 -18.33
C ASP A 196 6.43 -8.13 -18.69
N PRO A 197 7.76 -8.05 -18.94
CA PRO A 197 8.47 -6.79 -19.08
C PRO A 197 7.82 -5.85 -20.11
N PRO A 198 7.69 -4.54 -19.80
CA PRO A 198 8.33 -3.83 -18.68
C PRO A 198 7.51 -3.83 -17.38
N VAL A 199 6.54 -4.73 -17.23
CA VAL A 199 5.62 -4.77 -16.09
C VAL A 199 5.81 -6.03 -15.27
N VAL A 200 5.76 -5.88 -13.95
CA VAL A 200 5.56 -6.99 -13.01
C VAL A 200 4.21 -6.78 -12.34
N GLN A 201 3.34 -7.79 -12.46
CA GLN A 201 2.07 -7.85 -11.76
C GLN A 201 2.25 -8.58 -10.43
N VAL A 202 1.75 -7.99 -9.36
CA VAL A 202 1.75 -8.56 -8.01
C VAL A 202 0.30 -8.83 -7.61
N ALA A 203 -0.01 -10.09 -7.30
CA ALA A 203 -1.31 -10.47 -6.78
C ALA A 203 -1.26 -10.61 -5.26
N MET A 204 -2.23 -10.02 -4.58
CA MET A 204 -2.30 -10.00 -3.12
C MET A 204 -3.69 -10.37 -2.64
N ASP A 205 -3.71 -11.15 -1.56
CA ASP A 205 -4.89 -11.45 -0.76
C ASP A 205 -4.93 -10.51 0.43
N LEU A 206 -5.99 -9.72 0.52
CA LEU A 206 -6.19 -8.74 1.57
C LEU A 206 -7.03 -9.28 2.73
N GLY A 207 -7.55 -10.50 2.59
CA GLY A 207 -8.35 -11.20 3.59
C GLY A 207 -9.87 -10.99 3.44
N PRO A 208 -10.65 -11.54 4.38
CA PRO A 208 -12.10 -11.41 4.39
C PRO A 208 -12.54 -9.97 4.69
N ALA A 209 -13.60 -9.52 4.02
CA ALA A 209 -14.18 -8.18 4.18
C ALA A 209 -15.66 -8.26 4.56
N VAL A 210 -16.16 -7.21 5.22
CA VAL A 210 -17.57 -7.13 5.64
C VAL A 210 -18.39 -6.43 4.54
N GLY A 211 -19.54 -7.00 4.19
CA GLY A 211 -20.47 -6.45 3.21
C GLY A 211 -20.61 -7.32 1.96
N GLU A 212 -21.39 -6.85 0.99
CA GLU A 212 -21.52 -7.53 -0.31
C GLU A 212 -20.28 -7.25 -1.20
N PRO A 213 -19.89 -8.16 -2.11
CA PRO A 213 -18.71 -7.98 -2.97
C PRO A 213 -18.62 -6.60 -3.64
N GLN A 214 -19.74 -6.11 -4.17
CA GLN A 214 -19.82 -4.82 -4.85
C GLN A 214 -19.56 -3.65 -3.91
N GLU A 215 -20.05 -3.73 -2.67
CA GLU A 215 -19.88 -2.69 -1.65
C GLU A 215 -18.44 -2.68 -1.14
N VAL A 216 -17.87 -3.87 -0.93
CA VAL A 216 -16.47 -4.05 -0.54
C VAL A 216 -15.54 -3.45 -1.59
N VAL A 217 -15.75 -3.73 -2.88
CA VAL A 217 -14.95 -3.17 -3.97
C VAL A 217 -15.14 -1.65 -4.06
N ALA A 218 -16.38 -1.16 -3.99
CA ALA A 218 -16.65 0.28 -4.04
C ALA A 218 -15.95 1.02 -2.89
N ALA A 219 -16.03 0.49 -1.66
CA ALA A 219 -15.31 1.03 -0.51
C ALA A 219 -13.80 1.01 -0.76
N ALA A 220 -13.24 -0.13 -1.14
CA ALA A 220 -11.80 -0.25 -1.41
C ALA A 220 -11.31 0.75 -2.47
N THR A 221 -12.04 0.93 -3.58
CA THR A 221 -11.70 1.96 -4.59
C THR A 221 -11.79 3.38 -4.04
N ALA A 222 -12.74 3.67 -3.15
CA ALA A 222 -12.87 4.99 -2.54
C ALA A 222 -11.69 5.28 -1.58
N ALA A 223 -11.18 4.29 -0.87
CA ALA A 223 -10.01 4.44 0.00
C ALA A 223 -8.69 4.55 -0.75
N LEU A 224 -8.52 3.77 -1.82
CA LEU A 224 -7.40 3.98 -2.75
C LEU A 224 -7.45 5.36 -3.40
N GLY A 225 -8.66 5.91 -3.56
CA GLY A 225 -8.90 7.22 -4.14
C GLY A 225 -8.58 7.28 -5.63
N GLY A 226 -8.57 8.49 -6.17
CA GLY A 226 -8.30 8.73 -7.59
C GLY A 226 -9.53 8.66 -8.50
N ASN A 227 -9.39 9.31 -9.65
CA ASN A 227 -10.37 9.28 -10.74
C ASN A 227 -9.89 8.28 -11.81
N GLY A 228 -10.81 7.80 -12.66
CA GLY A 228 -10.47 6.89 -13.77
C GLY A 228 -10.63 5.41 -13.44
N TRP A 229 -11.14 5.07 -12.25
CA TRP A 229 -11.64 3.73 -11.97
C TRP A 229 -12.77 3.36 -12.95
N THR A 230 -12.75 2.11 -13.43
CA THR A 230 -13.91 1.53 -14.07
C THR A 230 -15.07 1.45 -13.07
N ARG A 231 -16.32 1.50 -13.58
CA ARG A 231 -17.48 1.16 -12.75
C ARG A 231 -17.33 -0.26 -12.25
N VAL A 232 -17.68 -0.50 -10.99
CA VAL A 232 -17.70 -1.84 -10.40
C VAL A 232 -18.56 -2.74 -11.29
N ARG A 233 -17.96 -3.83 -11.78
CA ARG A 233 -18.64 -4.87 -12.54
C ARG A 233 -18.79 -6.09 -11.64
N VAL A 234 -19.94 -6.75 -11.73
CA VAL A 234 -20.20 -7.99 -11.01
C VAL A 234 -20.34 -9.10 -12.04
N GLU A 235 -19.41 -10.05 -12.02
CA GLU A 235 -19.34 -11.17 -12.94
C GLU A 235 -19.14 -12.45 -12.11
N GLN A 236 -20.06 -13.41 -12.22
CA GLN A 236 -19.93 -14.74 -11.60
C GLN A 236 -19.59 -14.74 -10.09
N GLY A 237 -20.21 -13.87 -9.29
CA GLY A 237 -19.94 -13.78 -7.84
C GLY A 237 -18.64 -13.06 -7.47
N ARG A 238 -17.95 -12.47 -8.47
CA ARG A 238 -16.81 -11.58 -8.30
C ARG A 238 -17.22 -10.16 -8.65
N ALA A 239 -17.02 -9.24 -7.71
CA ALA A 239 -17.03 -7.81 -8.02
C ALA A 239 -15.61 -7.37 -8.39
N VAL A 240 -15.47 -6.49 -9.38
CA VAL A 240 -14.17 -5.97 -9.83
C VAL A 240 -14.24 -4.51 -10.24
N ALA A 241 -13.20 -3.76 -9.91
CA ALA A 241 -12.95 -2.42 -10.43
C ALA A 241 -11.45 -2.26 -10.72
N ARG A 242 -11.13 -1.52 -11.77
CA ARG A 242 -9.76 -1.35 -12.25
C ARG A 242 -9.46 0.11 -12.51
N TRP A 243 -8.28 0.54 -12.10
CA TRP A 243 -7.64 1.78 -12.49
C TRP A 243 -6.41 1.46 -13.32
N ALA A 244 -6.13 2.25 -14.34
CA ALA A 244 -4.92 2.14 -15.14
C ALA A 244 -4.47 3.53 -15.59
N ALA A 245 -3.16 3.76 -15.53
CA ALA A 245 -2.52 4.92 -16.10
C ALA A 245 -2.63 4.90 -17.63
N ALA A 246 -2.93 6.06 -18.21
CA ALA A 246 -3.00 6.24 -19.66
C ALA A 246 -2.40 7.60 -20.04
N PRO A 247 -1.21 7.64 -20.66
CA PRO A 247 -0.38 6.51 -21.10
C PRO A 247 0.28 5.75 -19.94
N MET A 248 0.85 4.56 -20.21
CA MET A 248 1.65 3.81 -19.24
C MET A 248 2.84 4.66 -18.75
N PRO A 249 3.11 4.71 -17.44
CA PRO A 249 4.19 5.52 -16.92
C PRO A 249 5.56 4.90 -17.22
N PRO A 250 6.64 5.72 -17.20
CA PRO A 250 8.00 5.22 -17.40
C PRO A 250 8.52 4.39 -16.21
N SER A 251 7.89 4.50 -15.03
CA SER A 251 8.18 3.70 -13.83
C SER A 251 7.05 3.82 -12.81
N GLY A 252 6.93 2.88 -11.87
CA GLY A 252 5.93 2.90 -10.79
C GLY A 252 4.64 2.15 -11.12
N VAL A 253 3.56 2.42 -10.38
CA VAL A 253 2.28 1.70 -10.54
C VAL A 253 1.58 2.12 -11.85
N ALA A 254 1.42 1.17 -12.78
CA ALA A 254 0.72 1.37 -14.04
C ALA A 254 -0.77 1.01 -13.98
N ALA A 255 -1.15 0.05 -13.13
CA ALA A 255 -2.55 -0.30 -12.94
C ALA A 255 -2.80 -0.93 -11.57
N ILE A 256 -4.04 -0.80 -11.12
CA ILE A 256 -4.53 -1.40 -9.89
C ILE A 256 -5.89 -2.03 -10.20
N GLU A 257 -6.07 -3.30 -9.84
CA GLU A 257 -7.35 -3.96 -9.86
C GLU A 257 -7.72 -4.41 -8.45
N VAL A 258 -8.93 -4.06 -8.03
CA VAL A 258 -9.52 -4.53 -6.78
C VAL A 258 -10.65 -5.47 -7.12
N SER A 259 -10.67 -6.64 -6.48
CA SER A 259 -11.77 -7.57 -6.63
C SER A 259 -12.19 -8.20 -5.30
N ALA A 260 -13.47 -8.50 -5.17
CA ALA A 260 -14.02 -9.23 -4.05
C ALA A 260 -14.74 -10.47 -4.56
N VAL A 261 -14.44 -11.64 -3.99
CA VAL A 261 -15.01 -12.92 -4.40
C VAL A 261 -15.70 -13.53 -3.19
N THR A 262 -16.99 -13.84 -3.30
CA THR A 262 -17.64 -14.79 -2.38
C THR A 262 -17.22 -16.19 -2.79
N ASP A 263 -16.59 -16.96 -1.90
CA ASP A 263 -16.34 -18.37 -2.17
C ASP A 263 -17.69 -19.11 -2.21
N SER A 264 -18.27 -19.18 -3.40
CA SER A 264 -19.50 -19.92 -3.67
C SER A 264 -19.15 -21.35 -4.09
N THR A 265 -18.33 -22.05 -3.31
CA THR A 265 -18.07 -23.49 -3.44
C THR A 265 -17.36 -24.03 -2.20
N VAL A 266 -18.13 -24.22 -1.12
CA VAL A 266 -17.86 -25.37 -0.23
C VAL A 266 -18.83 -26.43 -0.69
N ASP A 267 -18.38 -27.25 -1.64
CA ASP A 267 -19.08 -28.46 -2.02
C ASP A 267 -18.99 -29.41 -0.82
N VAL A 268 -20.03 -29.42 0.01
CA VAL A 268 -20.24 -30.44 1.04
C VAL A 268 -20.66 -31.72 0.32
N ALA A 269 -19.70 -32.39 -0.32
CA ALA A 269 -19.89 -33.69 -0.93
C ALA A 269 -18.72 -34.59 -0.52
N GLY A 270 -18.94 -35.45 0.47
CA GLY A 270 -17.98 -36.51 0.81
C GLY A 270 -17.95 -37.02 2.24
N ARG A 271 -19.08 -37.08 2.96
CA ARG A 271 -19.24 -38.05 4.05
C ARG A 271 -20.36 -39.02 3.69
N HIS A 272 -19.98 -40.18 3.17
CA HIS A 272 -20.65 -41.46 3.41
C HIS A 272 -19.62 -42.58 3.34
#